data_AF-D8SLQ6-F1
#
_entry.id   AF-D8SLQ6-F1
#
_cell.length_a   1.000
_cell.length_b   1.000
_cell.length_c   1.000
_cell.angle_alpha   90.00
_cell.angle_beta   90.00
_cell.angle_gamma   90.00
#
_symmetry.space_group_name_H-M   'P 1'
#
loop_
_entity.id
_entity.type
_entity.pdbx_description
1 polymer ?
#
loop_
_entity_poly.entity_id
_entity_poly.type
_entity_poly.pdbx_seq_one_letter_code
_entity_poly.pdbx_strand_id
1 'polypeptide(L)'
;MVDSWYSQQQQQQAAEDDFHLQMALSLRVPSDKPDADADDSSTRTGKSSSDVTKAETTSYRYWVTSSLSYDEWIEDGFYELWGMSPHVWSICTDSSEQGRMPPLESLRRVHPSEAVFDVVLVDRSVDPALCALEDRVVNLAYEANEVFDLASQLGKLVAVEMGGPAASDDDLVETWLQNRLKLMQISGSVVLPIGLIKAGLSRHRALLFKVSLLHVITSLLTQEAVFFQVLADSVGLPCRLVRGHPFCAKEEDAFALVKCNSGR
;
A
#
# COMPACT_ATOMS: atom_id res chain seq x y z
N MET A 1 -12.97 -32.76 19.64
CA MET A 1 -12.25 -31.78 20.48
C MET A 1 -10.75 -31.86 20.22
N VAL A 2 -10.13 -33.05 20.29
CA VAL A 2 -8.69 -33.24 20.02
C VAL A 2 -8.29 -32.83 18.58
N ASP A 3 -9.12 -33.11 17.57
CA ASP A 3 -8.83 -32.70 16.17
C ASP A 3 -8.84 -31.18 15.97
N SER A 4 -9.63 -30.45 16.77
CA SER A 4 -9.65 -28.98 16.76
C SER A 4 -8.38 -28.40 17.37
N TRP A 5 -7.84 -29.04 18.42
CA TRP A 5 -6.58 -28.65 19.05
C TRP A 5 -5.39 -28.93 18.12
N TYR A 6 -5.36 -30.10 17.46
CA TYR A 6 -4.33 -30.41 16.47
C TYR A 6 -4.39 -29.46 15.25
N SER A 7 -5.58 -29.13 14.76
CA SER A 7 -5.75 -28.18 13.65
C SER A 7 -5.30 -26.77 14.04
N GLN A 8 -5.62 -26.34 15.26
CA GLN A 8 -5.20 -25.03 15.78
C GLN A 8 -3.69 -24.96 16.00
N GLN A 9 -3.07 -26.05 16.46
CA GLN A 9 -1.63 -26.14 16.63
C GLN A 9 -0.89 -26.16 15.27
N GLN A 10 -1.47 -26.82 14.27
CA GLN A 10 -0.95 -26.78 12.89
C GLN A 10 -1.04 -25.38 12.26
N GLN A 11 -2.16 -24.66 12.49
CA GLN A 11 -2.30 -23.28 12.03
C GLN A 11 -1.29 -22.35 12.70
N GLN A 12 -1.03 -22.53 14.00
CA GLN A 12 0.00 -21.78 14.72
C GLN A 12 1.40 -22.05 14.17
N GLN A 13 1.76 -23.32 13.96
CA GLN A 13 3.06 -23.69 13.40
C GLN A 13 3.26 -23.14 11.98
N ALA A 14 2.22 -23.22 11.14
CA ALA A 14 2.26 -22.66 9.78
C ALA A 14 2.41 -21.13 9.79
N ALA A 15 1.74 -20.44 10.73
CA ALA A 15 1.87 -19.00 10.90
C ALA A 15 3.28 -18.60 11.41
N GLU A 16 3.87 -19.38 12.31
CA GLU A 16 5.24 -19.17 12.79
C GLU A 16 6.27 -19.34 11.66
N ASP A 17 6.12 -20.40 10.86
CA ASP A 17 7.02 -20.67 9.72
C ASP A 17 6.92 -19.56 8.66
N ASP A 18 5.71 -19.14 8.31
CA ASP A 18 5.50 -18.04 7.34
C ASP A 18 6.04 -16.70 7.88
N PHE A 19 5.87 -16.43 9.18
CA PHE A 19 6.46 -15.27 9.84
C PHE A 19 7.99 -15.28 9.78
N HIS A 20 8.64 -16.42 10.08
CA HIS A 20 10.10 -16.55 10.02
C HIS A 20 10.63 -16.37 8.61
N LEU A 21 9.93 -16.91 7.61
CA LEU A 21 10.25 -16.70 6.22
C LEU A 21 10.10 -15.21 5.86
N GLN A 22 9.04 -14.53 6.31
CA GLN A 22 8.79 -13.10 6.04
C GLN A 22 9.87 -12.20 6.60
N MET A 23 10.32 -12.50 7.82
CA MET A 23 11.46 -11.86 8.42
C MET A 23 12.74 -12.07 7.57
N ALA A 24 12.99 -13.29 7.11
CA ALA A 24 14.18 -13.59 6.29
C ALA A 24 14.18 -12.87 4.93
N LEU A 25 13.02 -12.70 4.27
CA LEU A 25 12.92 -11.91 3.05
C LEU A 25 13.07 -10.41 3.31
N SER A 26 12.50 -9.91 4.40
CA SER A 26 12.60 -8.49 4.78
C SER A 26 14.06 -8.05 4.96
N LEU A 27 14.91 -8.93 5.50
CA LEU A 27 16.35 -8.67 5.63
C LEU A 27 17.10 -8.57 4.30
N ARG A 28 16.52 -9.06 3.19
CA ARG A 28 17.10 -9.00 1.86
C ARG A 28 16.61 -7.78 1.07
N VAL A 29 15.64 -7.04 1.58
CA VAL A 29 15.15 -5.83 0.92
C VAL A 29 16.23 -4.75 1.04
N PRO A 30 16.75 -4.21 -0.09
CA PRO A 30 17.75 -3.16 -0.03
C PRO A 30 17.15 -1.90 0.61
N SER A 31 17.88 -1.30 1.57
CA SER A 31 17.53 0.00 2.11
C SER A 31 17.99 1.08 1.14
N ASP A 32 17.09 1.97 0.72
CA ASP A 32 17.37 3.10 -0.19
C ASP A 32 18.19 4.24 0.47
N LYS A 33 18.95 3.94 1.53
CA LYS A 33 19.86 4.91 2.12
C LYS A 33 21.07 5.05 1.19
N PRO A 34 21.41 6.27 0.72
CA PRO A 34 22.70 6.47 0.09
C PRO A 34 23.75 6.27 1.16
N ASP A 35 24.41 5.11 1.14
CA ASP A 35 25.58 4.87 1.97
C ASP A 35 26.66 5.86 1.53
N ALA A 36 26.83 6.91 2.31
CA ALA A 36 28.01 7.76 2.28
C ALA A 36 29.16 6.98 2.91
N ASP A 37 29.67 5.98 2.19
CA ASP A 37 31.01 5.36 2.33
C ASP A 37 31.04 4.04 1.54
N ALA A 38 31.25 4.12 0.23
CA ALA A 38 31.69 2.97 -0.56
C ALA A 38 32.67 3.44 -1.63
N ASP A 39 33.94 3.32 -1.25
CA ASP A 39 35.13 3.50 -2.06
C ASP A 39 35.19 2.51 -3.23
N ASP A 40 35.95 2.90 -4.25
CA ASP A 40 36.12 2.34 -5.58
C ASP A 40 36.42 0.82 -5.65
N SER A 41 35.73 0.12 -6.56
CA SER A 41 36.31 -0.98 -7.35
C SER A 41 35.32 -1.46 -8.43
N SER A 42 35.46 -0.91 -9.62
CA SER A 42 34.87 -1.41 -10.86
C SER A 42 35.02 -2.93 -11.09
N THR A 43 34.00 -3.55 -11.68
CA THR A 43 34.01 -4.46 -12.85
C THR A 43 32.99 -5.59 -12.72
N ARG A 44 31.81 -5.44 -13.35
CA ARG A 44 31.20 -6.49 -14.17
C ARG A 44 30.05 -5.94 -15.01
N THR A 45 30.35 -5.79 -16.29
CA THR A 45 29.41 -5.63 -17.40
C THR A 45 28.37 -6.75 -17.40
N GLY A 46 27.09 -6.37 -17.37
CA GLY A 46 25.94 -7.23 -17.62
C GLY A 46 24.71 -6.38 -17.93
N LYS A 47 24.55 -5.94 -19.18
CA LYS A 47 23.30 -5.35 -19.67
C LYS A 47 22.20 -6.41 -19.67
N SER A 48 21.21 -6.29 -18.77
CA SER A 48 19.76 -6.48 -19.05
C SER A 48 18.88 -6.47 -17.78
N SER A 49 19.05 -5.55 -16.84
CA SER A 49 18.00 -5.32 -15.84
C SER A 49 17.04 -4.29 -16.43
N SER A 50 15.81 -4.72 -16.77
CA SER A 50 14.68 -3.82 -16.93
C SER A 50 14.77 -2.69 -15.91
N ASP A 51 14.67 -1.43 -16.34
CA ASP A 51 14.68 -0.27 -15.46
C ASP A 51 13.58 -0.44 -14.40
N VAL A 52 13.94 -0.97 -13.22
CA VAL A 52 12.99 -1.18 -12.13
C VAL A 52 12.60 0.21 -11.68
N THR A 53 11.32 0.53 -11.83
CA THR A 53 10.82 1.85 -11.46
C THR A 53 10.86 2.02 -9.94
N LYS A 54 11.00 3.26 -9.45
CA LYS A 54 10.92 3.54 -8.00
C LYS A 54 9.61 3.04 -7.39
N ALA A 55 8.54 3.07 -8.18
CA ALA A 55 7.22 2.55 -7.82
C ALA A 55 7.26 1.04 -7.58
N GLU A 56 7.85 0.25 -8.49
CA GLU A 56 8.00 -1.20 -8.34
C GLU A 56 8.86 -1.58 -7.14
N THR A 57 9.97 -0.87 -6.89
CA THR A 57 10.81 -1.09 -5.70
C THR A 57 10.04 -0.83 -4.41
N THR A 58 9.25 0.24 -4.38
CA THR A 58 8.42 0.61 -3.21
C THR A 58 7.29 -0.39 -2.99
N SER A 59 6.65 -0.86 -4.07
CA SER A 59 5.65 -1.93 -4.05
C SER A 59 6.21 -3.24 -3.52
N TYR A 60 7.37 -3.68 -4.02
CA TYR A 60 8.03 -4.89 -3.55
C TYR A 60 8.41 -4.79 -2.07
N ARG A 61 8.99 -3.65 -1.66
CA ARG A 61 9.29 -3.39 -0.25
C ARG A 61 8.05 -3.49 0.61
N TYR A 62 6.96 -2.82 0.26
CA TYR A 62 5.71 -2.89 1.02
C TYR A 62 5.15 -4.31 1.09
N TRP A 63 5.20 -5.05 -0.01
CA TRP A 63 4.73 -6.42 -0.07
C TRP A 63 5.55 -7.36 0.83
N VAL A 64 6.85 -7.12 0.99
CA VAL A 64 7.69 -7.95 1.86
C VAL A 64 7.62 -7.50 3.32
N THR A 65 7.83 -6.20 3.59
CA THR A 65 7.98 -5.64 4.94
C THR A 65 6.64 -5.34 5.62
N SER A 66 5.55 -5.34 4.88
CA SER A 66 4.22 -4.97 5.37
C SER A 66 4.15 -3.56 5.97
N SER A 67 5.11 -2.69 5.64
CA SER A 67 5.06 -1.30 6.09
C SER A 67 5.76 -0.34 5.14
N LEU A 68 5.15 0.83 4.95
CA LEU A 68 5.76 1.98 4.29
C LEU A 68 6.05 3.04 5.34
N SER A 69 7.31 3.44 5.41
CA SER A 69 7.77 4.46 6.36
C SER A 69 7.14 5.82 6.08
N TYR A 70 7.35 6.71 7.02
CA TYR A 70 6.86 8.09 7.01
C TYR A 70 7.38 8.93 5.85
N ASP A 71 8.63 8.70 5.44
CA ASP A 71 9.31 9.46 4.39
C ASP A 71 9.16 8.80 3.00
N GLU A 72 8.43 7.69 2.91
CA GLU A 72 8.26 6.94 1.67
C GLU A 72 7.01 7.39 0.92
N TRP A 73 7.23 7.73 -0.35
CA TRP A 73 6.21 8.26 -1.25
C TRP A 73 5.62 7.16 -2.13
N ILE A 74 4.34 7.31 -2.48
CA ILE A 74 3.63 6.40 -3.38
C ILE A 74 3.58 7.08 -4.75
N GLU A 75 4.44 6.59 -5.64
CA GLU A 75 4.55 7.07 -7.02
C GLU A 75 3.51 6.39 -7.93
N ASP A 76 3.20 7.02 -9.06
CA ASP A 76 2.34 6.41 -10.07
C ASP A 76 2.96 5.11 -10.61
N GLY A 77 2.15 4.07 -10.72
CA GLY A 77 2.59 2.71 -11.03
C GLY A 77 2.83 1.84 -9.80
N PHE A 78 2.68 2.38 -8.58
CA PHE A 78 2.68 1.58 -7.36
C PHE A 78 1.48 0.63 -7.38
N TYR A 79 1.72 -0.64 -7.09
CA TYR A 79 0.66 -1.62 -6.91
C TYR A 79 0.84 -2.40 -5.60
N GLU A 80 -0.30 -2.77 -5.02
CA GLU A 80 -0.41 -3.65 -3.87
C GLU A 80 -0.94 -5.00 -4.34
N LEU A 81 -0.27 -6.08 -3.93
CA LEU A 81 -0.68 -7.44 -4.26
C LEU A 81 -1.12 -8.18 -2.99
N TRP A 82 -2.30 -8.80 -3.05
CA TRP A 82 -2.92 -9.53 -1.95
C TRP A 82 -3.32 -10.95 -2.38
N GLY A 83 -3.14 -11.94 -1.52
CA GLY A 83 -3.50 -13.35 -1.80
C GLY A 83 -2.39 -14.18 -2.47
N MET A 84 -1.21 -13.61 -2.69
CA MET A 84 0.00 -14.36 -3.03
C MET A 84 1.11 -14.00 -2.04
N SER A 85 1.73 -15.02 -1.46
CA SER A 85 2.84 -14.87 -0.51
C SER A 85 4.12 -14.46 -1.25
N PRO A 86 4.86 -13.45 -0.76
CA PRO A 86 6.17 -13.06 -1.29
C PRO A 86 7.17 -14.23 -1.34
N HIS A 87 7.07 -15.16 -0.40
CA HIS A 87 7.92 -16.35 -0.30
C HIS A 87 7.63 -17.35 -1.37
N VAL A 88 6.35 -17.68 -1.52
CA VAL A 88 5.89 -18.60 -2.56
C VAL A 88 6.33 -18.08 -3.92
N TRP A 89 6.17 -16.78 -4.16
CA TRP A 89 6.68 -16.13 -5.36
C TRP A 89 8.20 -16.27 -5.51
N SER A 90 8.98 -15.89 -4.49
CA SER A 90 10.45 -15.94 -4.55
C SER A 90 11.03 -17.35 -4.77
N ILE A 91 10.31 -18.41 -4.38
CA ILE A 91 10.71 -19.81 -4.58
C ILE A 91 10.30 -20.30 -5.98
N CYS A 92 9.18 -19.80 -6.51
CA CYS A 92 8.64 -20.19 -7.81
C CYS A 92 9.21 -19.40 -8.99
N THR A 93 9.90 -18.28 -8.75
CA THR A 93 10.53 -17.46 -9.78
C THR A 93 11.95 -17.88 -10.11
N ASP A 94 12.33 -17.69 -11.37
CA ASP A 94 13.71 -17.86 -11.83
C ASP A 94 14.69 -16.97 -11.04
N SER A 95 15.94 -17.42 -10.92
CA SER A 95 17.00 -16.71 -10.17
C SER A 95 17.23 -15.25 -10.61
N SER A 96 16.82 -14.87 -11.84
CA SER A 96 16.88 -13.50 -12.35
C SER A 96 15.77 -12.57 -11.83
N GLU A 97 14.66 -13.12 -11.32
CA GLU A 97 13.52 -12.38 -10.78
C GLU A 97 13.38 -12.51 -9.25
N GLN A 98 14.34 -13.17 -8.61
CA GLN A 98 14.43 -13.22 -7.15
C GLN A 98 14.58 -11.81 -6.59
N GLY A 99 13.67 -11.45 -5.67
CA GLY A 99 13.62 -10.11 -5.10
C GLY A 99 12.82 -9.08 -5.92
N ARG A 100 12.04 -9.52 -6.92
CA ARG A 100 11.13 -8.67 -7.69
C ARG A 100 9.68 -9.06 -7.46
N MET A 101 8.78 -8.12 -7.68
CA MET A 101 7.35 -8.34 -7.63
C MET A 101 6.83 -8.84 -8.99
N PRO A 102 5.75 -9.64 -9.07
CA PRO A 102 5.21 -10.09 -10.35
C PRO A 102 4.87 -8.91 -11.27
N PRO A 103 5.38 -8.88 -12.51
CA PRO A 103 5.19 -7.71 -13.37
C PRO A 103 3.71 -7.47 -13.67
N LEU A 104 3.31 -6.19 -13.63
CA LEU A 104 1.91 -5.77 -13.83
C LEU A 104 1.30 -6.30 -15.13
N GLU A 105 2.08 -6.39 -16.21
CA GLU A 105 1.60 -6.94 -17.47
C GLU A 105 1.21 -8.42 -17.36
N SER A 106 1.96 -9.21 -16.59
CA SER A 106 1.65 -10.63 -16.37
C SER A 106 0.40 -10.78 -15.50
N LEU A 107 0.25 -9.92 -14.48
CA LEU A 107 -0.95 -9.90 -13.63
C LEU A 107 -2.21 -9.52 -14.43
N ARG A 108 -2.10 -8.57 -15.38
CA ARG A 108 -3.20 -8.17 -16.27
C ARG A 108 -3.67 -9.27 -17.23
N ARG A 109 -2.81 -10.25 -17.54
CA ARG A 109 -3.16 -11.38 -18.42
C ARG A 109 -4.02 -12.45 -17.72
N VAL A 110 -4.09 -12.44 -16.40
CA VAL A 110 -4.85 -13.42 -15.62
C VAL A 110 -6.35 -13.14 -15.76
N HIS A 111 -7.14 -14.18 -16.02
CA HIS A 111 -8.59 -14.05 -16.13
C HIS A 111 -9.23 -13.80 -14.75
N PRO A 112 -10.14 -12.82 -14.61
CA PRO A 112 -10.85 -12.53 -13.37
C PRO A 112 -11.52 -13.71 -12.66
N SER A 113 -11.96 -14.73 -13.41
CA SER A 113 -12.62 -15.92 -12.87
C SER A 113 -11.66 -16.92 -12.21
N GLU A 114 -10.37 -16.85 -12.53
CA GLU A 114 -9.33 -17.77 -12.05
C GLU A 114 -8.47 -17.12 -10.95
N ALA A 115 -8.69 -15.83 -10.69
CA ALA A 115 -7.91 -15.05 -9.75
C ALA A 115 -8.21 -15.47 -8.29
N VAL A 116 -7.16 -15.97 -7.62
CA VAL A 116 -7.14 -16.20 -6.17
C VAL A 116 -6.48 -15.05 -5.41
N PHE A 117 -6.05 -14.01 -6.12
CA PHE A 117 -5.34 -12.86 -5.62
C PHE A 117 -5.98 -11.57 -6.15
N ASP A 118 -5.83 -10.50 -5.39
CA ASP A 118 -6.33 -9.15 -5.73
C ASP A 118 -5.12 -8.24 -5.94
N VAL A 119 -5.17 -7.36 -6.95
CA VAL A 119 -4.11 -6.37 -7.21
C VAL A 119 -4.72 -4.99 -7.26
N VAL A 120 -4.25 -4.07 -6.42
CA VAL A 120 -4.68 -2.68 -6.39
C VAL A 120 -3.59 -1.80 -6.99
N LEU A 121 -3.93 -1.00 -7.99
CA LEU A 121 -3.00 -0.09 -8.67
C LEU A 121 -3.26 1.36 -8.26
N VAL A 122 -2.20 2.09 -7.98
CA VAL A 122 -2.19 3.54 -7.80
C VAL A 122 -1.47 4.15 -9.00
N ASP A 123 -2.26 4.72 -9.91
CA ASP A 123 -1.74 5.39 -11.09
C ASP A 123 -2.77 6.42 -11.57
N ARG A 124 -2.44 7.70 -11.41
CA ARG A 124 -3.30 8.83 -11.78
C ARG A 124 -3.60 8.91 -13.26
N SER A 125 -2.71 8.39 -14.11
CA SER A 125 -2.89 8.47 -15.57
C SER A 125 -4.03 7.58 -16.08
N VAL A 126 -4.34 6.51 -15.35
CA VAL A 126 -5.39 5.53 -15.69
C VAL A 126 -6.58 5.58 -14.73
N ASP A 127 -6.51 6.40 -13.69
CA ASP A 127 -7.53 6.52 -12.64
C ASP A 127 -8.05 7.96 -12.49
N PRO A 128 -9.01 8.38 -13.34
CA PRO A 128 -9.61 9.70 -13.22
C PRO A 128 -10.43 9.87 -11.94
N ALA A 129 -10.90 8.77 -11.33
CA ALA A 129 -11.65 8.83 -10.07
C ALA A 129 -10.72 9.17 -8.91
N LEU A 130 -9.49 8.66 -8.91
CA LEU A 130 -8.44 9.06 -7.96
C LEU A 130 -8.12 10.56 -8.10
N CYS A 131 -7.90 11.07 -9.32
CA CYS A 131 -7.62 12.49 -9.53
C CYS A 131 -8.75 13.39 -9.00
N ALA A 132 -10.02 13.04 -9.29
CA ALA A 132 -11.17 13.80 -8.79
C ALA A 132 -11.29 13.78 -7.26
N LEU A 133 -10.85 12.69 -6.61
CA LEU A 133 -10.79 12.63 -5.16
C LEU A 133 -9.65 13.50 -4.61
N GLU A 134 -8.47 13.43 -5.23
CA GLU A 134 -7.30 14.24 -4.87
C GLU A 134 -7.62 15.74 -4.93
N ASP A 135 -8.31 16.19 -5.98
CA ASP A 135 -8.79 17.58 -6.10
C ASP A 135 -9.71 17.99 -4.94
N ARG A 136 -10.62 17.10 -4.52
CA ARG A 136 -11.50 17.34 -3.35
C ARG A 136 -10.70 17.41 -2.06
N VAL A 137 -9.66 16.58 -1.92
CA VAL A 137 -8.81 16.58 -0.73
C VAL A 137 -8.00 17.87 -0.64
N VAL A 138 -7.47 18.36 -1.76
CA VAL A 138 -6.77 19.64 -1.83
C VAL A 138 -7.69 20.78 -1.38
N ASN A 139 -8.95 20.80 -1.80
CA ASN A 139 -9.93 21.77 -1.31
C ASN A 139 -10.14 21.68 0.21
N LEU A 140 -10.25 20.47 0.78
CA LEU A 140 -10.34 20.30 2.24
C LEU A 140 -9.08 20.80 2.95
N ALA A 141 -7.90 20.64 2.36
CA ALA A 141 -6.66 21.13 2.93
C ALA A 141 -6.60 22.66 3.03
N TYR A 142 -7.22 23.39 2.10
CA TYR A 142 -7.35 24.85 2.20
C TYR A 142 -8.33 25.31 3.28
N GLU A 143 -9.34 24.49 3.59
CA GLU A 143 -10.35 24.80 4.62
C GLU A 143 -9.87 24.42 6.03
N ALA A 144 -8.92 23.50 6.15
CA ALA A 144 -8.43 22.99 7.42
C ALA A 144 -7.41 23.95 8.06
N ASN A 145 -7.67 24.34 9.31
CA ASN A 145 -6.74 25.14 10.10
C ASN A 145 -5.71 24.30 10.88
N GLU A 146 -6.10 23.09 11.28
CA GLU A 146 -5.26 22.17 12.04
C GLU A 146 -5.05 20.86 11.30
N VAL A 147 -3.87 20.29 11.51
CA VAL A 147 -3.42 19.03 10.93
C VAL A 147 -4.30 17.86 11.35
N PHE A 148 -4.72 17.85 12.62
CA PHE A 148 -5.64 16.87 13.14
C PHE A 148 -7.01 16.95 12.48
N ASP A 149 -7.50 18.18 12.22
CA ASP A 149 -8.76 18.41 11.54
C ASP A 149 -8.69 17.94 10.09
N LEU A 150 -7.61 18.26 9.37
CA LEU A 150 -7.34 17.73 8.02
C LEU A 150 -7.34 16.20 8.00
N ALA A 151 -6.61 15.55 8.91
CA ALA A 151 -6.56 14.09 8.99
C ALA A 151 -7.94 13.49 9.30
N SER A 152 -8.72 14.12 10.19
CA SER A 152 -10.08 13.68 10.53
C SER A 152 -11.05 13.81 9.34
N GLN A 153 -11.00 14.95 8.64
CA GLN A 153 -11.84 15.22 7.47
C GLN A 153 -11.47 14.30 6.30
N LEU A 154 -10.17 14.10 6.05
CA LEU A 154 -9.68 13.16 5.06
C LEU A 154 -10.13 11.73 5.37
N GLY A 155 -10.01 11.29 6.63
CA GLY A 155 -10.47 9.96 7.04
C GLY A 155 -11.96 9.76 6.78
N LYS A 156 -12.80 10.76 7.06
CA LYS A 156 -14.24 10.73 6.75
C LYS A 156 -14.49 10.69 5.25
N LEU A 157 -13.76 11.49 4.46
CA LEU A 157 -13.90 11.53 3.00
C LEU A 157 -13.57 10.16 2.38
N VAL A 158 -12.43 9.58 2.76
CA VAL A 158 -12.00 8.24 2.31
C VAL A 158 -13.01 7.18 2.71
N ALA A 159 -13.54 7.26 3.94
CA ALA A 159 -14.55 6.33 4.40
C ALA A 159 -15.82 6.40 3.55
N VAL A 160 -16.30 7.60 3.23
CA VAL A 160 -17.47 7.81 2.36
C VAL A 160 -17.21 7.31 0.94
N GLU A 161 -16.05 7.61 0.37
CA GLU A 161 -15.71 7.20 -1.00
C GLU A 161 -15.62 5.66 -1.15
N MET A 162 -15.26 4.96 -0.07
CA MET A 162 -15.15 3.50 -0.01
C MET A 162 -16.33 2.78 0.65
N GLY A 163 -17.52 3.36 0.60
CA GLY A 163 -18.77 2.66 0.99
C GLY A 163 -19.31 3.07 2.36
N GLY A 164 -18.80 4.15 2.93
CA GLY A 164 -19.27 4.73 4.18
C GLY A 164 -18.66 4.09 5.44
N PRO A 165 -19.16 4.49 6.62
CA PRO A 165 -18.83 3.85 7.89
C PRO A 165 -19.29 2.38 7.89
N ALA A 166 -18.42 1.47 8.30
CA ALA A 166 -18.76 0.07 8.50
C ALA A 166 -19.02 -0.23 9.97
N ALA A 167 -19.95 -1.16 10.25
CA ALA A 167 -20.26 -1.57 11.61
C ALA A 167 -19.19 -2.53 12.17
N SER A 168 -18.59 -3.35 11.32
CA SER A 168 -17.47 -4.23 11.64
C SER A 168 -16.54 -4.44 10.44
N ASP A 169 -15.32 -4.91 10.68
CA ASP A 169 -14.39 -5.29 9.62
C ASP A 169 -14.90 -6.50 8.81
N ASP A 170 -15.66 -7.39 9.44
CA ASP A 170 -16.22 -8.57 8.78
C ASP A 170 -17.29 -8.17 7.74
N ASP A 171 -18.06 -7.11 8.00
CA ASP A 171 -19.00 -6.54 7.02
C ASP A 171 -18.27 -5.97 5.80
N LEU A 172 -17.09 -5.37 6.01
CA LEU A 172 -16.26 -4.87 4.90
C LEU A 172 -15.74 -6.02 4.05
N VAL A 173 -15.32 -7.12 4.69
CA VAL A 173 -14.88 -8.36 4.01
C VAL A 173 -16.00 -8.95 3.18
N GLU A 174 -17.18 -9.12 3.77
CA GLU A 174 -18.33 -9.65 3.04
C GLU A 174 -18.69 -8.77 1.83
N THR A 175 -18.77 -7.45 2.03
CA THR A 175 -19.08 -6.49 0.97
C THR A 175 -18.01 -6.50 -0.13
N TRP A 176 -16.73 -6.62 0.22
CA TRP A 176 -15.64 -6.74 -0.74
C TRP A 176 -15.75 -8.02 -1.56
N LEU A 177 -15.95 -9.18 -0.92
CA LEU A 177 -16.04 -10.48 -1.58
C LEU A 177 -17.21 -10.53 -2.58
N GLN A 178 -18.35 -9.92 -2.24
CA GLN A 178 -19.52 -9.85 -3.11
C GLN A 178 -19.31 -8.96 -4.35
N ASN A 179 -18.44 -7.96 -4.26
CA ASN A 179 -18.26 -6.93 -5.29
C ASN A 179 -16.98 -7.10 -6.12
N ARG A 180 -15.90 -7.68 -5.57
CA ARG A 180 -14.59 -7.77 -6.24
C ARG A 180 -14.67 -8.45 -7.61
N LEU A 181 -15.42 -9.55 -7.73
CA LEU A 181 -15.53 -10.29 -9.00
C LEU A 181 -16.25 -9.46 -10.07
N LYS A 182 -17.29 -8.71 -9.66
CA LYS A 182 -17.99 -7.80 -10.57
C LYS A 182 -17.07 -6.67 -11.02
N LEU A 183 -16.28 -6.11 -10.09
CA LEU A 183 -15.31 -5.06 -10.41
C LEU A 183 -14.24 -5.56 -11.39
N MET A 184 -13.67 -6.75 -11.15
CA MET A 184 -12.68 -7.35 -12.06
C MET A 184 -13.28 -7.68 -13.43
N GLN A 185 -14.54 -8.11 -13.48
CA GLN A 185 -15.25 -8.34 -14.75
C GLN A 185 -15.48 -7.05 -15.53
N ILE A 186 -15.88 -5.96 -14.86
CA ILE A 186 -16.08 -4.65 -15.48
C ILE A 186 -14.75 -4.07 -15.96
N SER A 187 -13.69 -4.21 -15.16
CA SER A 187 -12.32 -3.78 -15.50
C SER A 187 -11.69 -4.65 -16.60
N GLY A 188 -12.15 -5.90 -16.75
CA GLY A 188 -11.56 -6.89 -17.66
C GLY A 188 -10.16 -7.36 -17.22
N SER A 189 -9.79 -7.12 -15.97
CA SER A 189 -8.46 -7.36 -15.40
C SER A 189 -8.55 -7.58 -13.89
N VAL A 190 -7.63 -8.39 -13.35
CA VAL A 190 -7.46 -8.59 -11.90
C VAL A 190 -6.84 -7.36 -11.22
N VAL A 191 -6.13 -6.54 -12.00
CA VAL A 191 -5.57 -5.27 -11.55
C VAL A 191 -6.67 -4.21 -11.54
N LEU A 192 -6.97 -3.71 -10.34
CA LEU A 192 -8.01 -2.71 -10.09
C LEU A 192 -7.36 -1.37 -9.69
N PRO A 193 -7.62 -0.26 -10.39
CA PRO A 193 -7.22 1.05 -9.92
C PRO A 193 -8.00 1.43 -8.64
N ILE A 194 -7.32 2.07 -7.70
CA ILE A 194 -7.84 2.31 -6.34
C ILE A 194 -9.14 3.15 -6.32
N GLY A 195 -9.30 4.10 -7.23
CA GLY A 195 -10.47 4.97 -7.34
C GLY A 195 -11.75 4.27 -7.82
N LEU A 196 -11.63 3.09 -8.45
CA LEU A 196 -12.77 2.25 -8.82
C LEU A 196 -13.33 1.46 -7.62
N ILE A 197 -12.57 1.33 -6.53
CA ILE A 197 -12.99 0.59 -5.35
C ILE A 197 -13.96 1.45 -4.53
N LYS A 198 -15.26 1.25 -4.77
CA LYS A 198 -16.33 1.97 -4.05
C LYS A 198 -16.74 1.35 -2.71
N ALA A 199 -16.34 0.12 -2.45
CA ALA A 199 -16.57 -0.57 -1.19
C ALA A 199 -15.31 -1.35 -0.82
N GLY A 200 -14.41 -0.71 -0.08
CA GLY A 200 -13.06 -1.21 0.18
C GLY A 200 -12.81 -1.60 1.63
N LEU A 201 -11.86 -2.52 1.82
CA LEU A 201 -11.37 -2.97 3.12
C LEU A 201 -10.52 -1.90 3.81
N SER A 202 -10.17 -2.16 5.07
CA SER A 202 -9.26 -1.31 5.85
C SER A 202 -7.96 -1.01 5.10
N ARG A 203 -7.36 -2.00 4.42
CA ARG A 203 -6.18 -1.82 3.55
C ARG A 203 -6.37 -0.82 2.42
N HIS A 204 -7.47 -0.91 1.67
CA HIS A 204 -7.73 -0.01 0.56
C HIS A 204 -7.93 1.41 1.10
N ARG A 205 -8.67 1.55 2.20
CA ARG A 205 -8.91 2.83 2.87
C ARG A 205 -7.62 3.46 3.36
N ALA A 206 -6.76 2.69 4.03
CA ALA A 206 -5.48 3.16 4.53
C ALA A 206 -4.51 3.57 3.39
N LEU A 207 -4.49 2.81 2.28
CA LEU A 207 -3.71 3.15 1.09
C LEU A 207 -4.19 4.47 0.47
N LEU A 208 -5.50 4.61 0.24
CA LEU A 208 -6.08 5.83 -0.33
C LEU A 208 -5.88 7.05 0.57
N PHE A 209 -5.94 6.86 1.89
CA PHE A 209 -5.61 7.90 2.86
C PHE A 209 -4.17 8.38 2.68
N LYS A 210 -3.20 7.46 2.61
CA LYS A 210 -1.79 7.81 2.42
C LYS A 210 -1.54 8.50 1.07
N VAL A 211 -2.13 8.01 -0.02
CA VAL A 211 -2.01 8.60 -1.37
C VAL A 211 -2.57 10.02 -1.40
N SER A 212 -3.79 10.21 -0.89
CA SER A 212 -4.45 11.53 -0.86
C SER A 212 -3.68 12.54 -0.02
N LEU A 213 -3.15 12.10 1.13
CA LEU A 213 -2.37 12.96 2.02
C LEU A 213 -1.05 13.39 1.36
N LEU A 214 -0.37 12.48 0.66
CA LEU A 214 0.84 12.80 -0.09
C LEU A 214 0.57 13.78 -1.24
N HIS A 215 -0.58 13.63 -1.91
CA HIS A 215 -1.01 14.55 -2.96
C HIS A 215 -1.23 15.97 -2.44
N VAL A 216 -1.80 16.13 -1.24
CA VAL A 216 -1.92 17.44 -0.58
C VAL A 216 -0.54 18.05 -0.32
N ILE A 217 0.39 17.27 0.24
CA ILE A 217 1.75 17.76 0.56
C ILE A 217 2.45 18.25 -0.72
N THR A 218 2.40 17.46 -1.79
CA THR A 218 3.02 17.81 -3.08
C THR A 218 2.35 19.02 -3.74
N SER A 219 1.01 19.11 -3.71
CA SER A 219 0.27 20.26 -4.26
C SER A 219 0.59 21.56 -3.50
N LEU A 220 0.63 21.52 -2.17
CA LEU A 220 0.97 22.67 -1.32
C LEU A 220 2.44 23.11 -1.49
N LEU A 221 3.36 22.17 -1.78
CA LEU A 221 4.76 22.51 -2.07
C LEU A 221 4.94 23.28 -3.38
N THR A 222 4.00 23.14 -4.33
CA THR A 222 4.09 23.79 -5.65
C THR A 222 3.40 25.15 -5.72
N GLN A 223 2.47 25.47 -4.80
CA GLN A 223 1.75 26.73 -4.76
C GLN A 223 2.22 27.62 -3.60
N GLU A 224 3.04 28.62 -3.92
CA GLU A 224 3.49 29.74 -3.08
C GLU A 224 4.16 29.42 -1.71
N ALA A 225 5.46 29.68 -1.65
CA ALA A 225 6.38 29.46 -0.53
C ALA A 225 6.12 30.26 0.78
N VAL A 226 4.92 30.83 1.01
CA VAL A 226 4.66 31.73 2.16
C VAL A 226 3.85 31.06 3.27
N PHE A 227 3.17 29.94 3.01
CA PHE A 227 2.47 29.14 4.04
C PHE A 227 3.38 28.07 4.67
N PHE A 228 4.65 28.03 4.28
CA PHE A 228 5.58 26.95 4.60
C PHE A 228 6.14 27.02 6.04
N GLN A 229 6.26 28.21 6.64
CA GLN A 229 6.89 28.30 7.96
C GLN A 229 5.99 27.82 9.10
N VAL A 230 4.66 27.94 8.95
CA VAL A 230 3.69 27.56 9.99
C VAL A 230 3.23 26.10 9.82
N LEU A 231 3.32 25.57 8.59
CA LEU A 231 2.91 24.20 8.28
C LEU A 231 4.07 23.22 8.01
N ALA A 232 5.31 23.64 7.80
CA ALA A 232 6.43 22.70 7.78
C ALA A 232 6.65 22.00 9.14
N ASP A 233 6.33 22.68 10.24
CA ASP A 233 6.38 22.09 11.59
C ASP A 233 5.11 21.30 11.96
N SER A 234 4.01 21.45 11.21
CA SER A 234 2.70 20.87 11.54
C SER A 234 2.13 19.91 10.48
N VAL A 235 2.24 20.19 9.17
CA VAL A 235 1.89 19.33 8.01
C VAL A 235 3.03 18.44 7.55
N GLY A 236 4.12 18.38 8.31
CA GLY A 236 4.80 17.10 8.50
C GLY A 236 3.78 16.13 9.11
N LEU A 237 2.90 15.58 8.28
CA LEU A 237 2.02 14.46 8.54
C LEU A 237 2.78 13.23 8.02
N PRO A 238 3.82 12.76 8.73
CA PRO A 238 4.42 11.52 8.36
C PRO A 238 3.30 10.49 8.55
N CYS A 239 2.86 9.89 7.44
CA CYS A 239 1.87 8.82 7.44
C CYS A 239 2.60 7.48 7.23
N ARG A 240 2.57 6.60 8.22
CA ARG A 240 3.11 5.24 8.10
C ARG A 240 1.96 4.30 7.76
N LEU A 241 2.09 3.60 6.65
CA LEU A 241 1.14 2.54 6.30
C LEU A 241 1.68 1.23 6.87
N VAL A 242 0.85 0.50 7.59
CA VAL A 242 1.25 -0.76 8.24
C VAL A 242 0.15 -1.80 8.04
N ARG A 243 0.52 -3.04 7.73
CA ARG A 243 -0.40 -4.18 7.56
C ARG A 243 0.01 -5.40 8.40
N GLY A 244 -0.97 -6.24 8.75
CA GLY A 244 -0.75 -7.60 9.26
C GLY A 244 -0.43 -7.75 10.76
N HIS A 245 -0.29 -9.01 11.18
CA HIS A 245 -0.24 -9.48 12.58
C HIS A 245 0.83 -8.87 13.51
N PRO A 246 2.05 -8.46 13.08
CA PRO A 246 2.97 -7.81 14.01
C PRO A 246 2.49 -6.43 14.49
N PHE A 247 1.46 -5.87 13.85
CA PHE A 247 0.92 -4.54 14.18
C PHE A 247 -0.61 -4.49 14.32
N CYS A 248 -1.35 -5.52 13.85
CA CYS A 248 -2.80 -5.56 13.79
C CYS A 248 -3.37 -6.84 14.44
N ALA A 249 -4.66 -6.81 14.80
CA ALA A 249 -5.34 -7.96 15.40
C ALA A 249 -5.68 -9.06 14.37
N LYS A 250 -5.89 -8.69 13.09
CA LYS A 250 -6.14 -9.62 11.98
C LYS A 250 -5.15 -9.40 10.84
N GLU A 251 -4.92 -10.44 10.04
CA GLU A 251 -3.98 -10.43 8.91
C GLU A 251 -4.41 -9.47 7.79
N GLU A 252 -5.72 -9.28 7.62
CA GLU A 252 -6.31 -8.43 6.57
C GLU A 252 -6.35 -6.93 6.93
N ASP A 253 -5.98 -6.59 8.17
CA ASP A 253 -6.04 -5.22 8.66
C ASP A 253 -4.85 -4.41 8.17
N ALA A 254 -5.13 -3.16 7.79
CA ALA A 254 -4.10 -2.14 7.64
C ALA A 254 -4.53 -0.81 8.25
N PHE A 255 -3.55 -0.08 8.76
CA PHE A 255 -3.76 1.22 9.37
C PHE A 255 -2.79 2.25 8.78
N ALA A 256 -3.30 3.48 8.63
CA ALA A 256 -2.52 4.65 8.34
C ALA A 256 -2.26 5.40 9.66
N LEU A 257 -1.03 5.31 10.16
CA LEU A 257 -0.62 6.01 11.39
C LEU A 257 -0.19 7.42 11.04
N VAL A 258 -0.84 8.39 11.67
CA VAL A 258 -0.56 9.80 11.48
C VAL A 258 0.12 10.33 12.73
N LYS A 259 1.33 10.88 12.58
CA LYS A 259 1.99 11.57 13.69
C LYS A 259 1.48 13.02 13.76
N CYS A 260 0.71 13.34 14.79
CA CYS A 260 0.38 14.72 15.13
C CYS A 260 1.39 15.19 16.19
N ASN A 261 2.20 16.21 15.87
CA ASN A 261 3.09 16.80 16.86
C ASN A 261 2.24 17.70 17.76
N SER A 262 1.83 17.19 18.92
CA SER A 262 1.20 18.02 19.95
C SER A 262 2.29 18.90 20.55
N GLY A 263 2.42 20.13 20.06
CA GLY A 263 3.27 21.14 20.68
C GLY A 263 2.85 21.36 22.13
N ARG A 264 3.61 20.79 23.06
CA ARG A 264 3.78 21.25 24.43
C ARG A 264 5.25 21.18 24.78
#